data_AF-A0A968KNH2-F1
#
_entry.id   AF-A0A968KNH2-F1
#
_cell.length_a   1.000
_cell.length_b   1.000
_cell.length_c   1.000
_cell.angle_alpha   90.00
_cell.angle_beta   90.00
_cell.angle_gamma   90.00
#
_symmetry.space_group_name_H-M   'P 1'
#
loop_
_entity.id
_entity.type
_entity.pdbx_description
1 polymer ?
#
loop_
_entity_poly.entity_id
_entity_poly.type
_entity_poly.pdbx_seq_one_letter_code
_entity_poly.pdbx_strand_id
1 'polypeptide(L)' 'MKVLMTGATGFVGTEGVSRLLHQGHSVRILTRRPELARNQLPAEVDVHSWNPAEVPSADRF' A
#
# COMPACT_ATOMS: atom_id res chain seq x y z
N MET A 1 2.27 14.02 4.57
CA MET A 1 1.22 13.89 3.53
C MET A 1 0.66 12.46 3.54
N LYS A 2 -0.48 12.20 2.90
CA LYS A 2 -0.98 10.83 2.67
C LYS A 2 -0.54 10.37 1.27
N VAL A 3 0.19 9.27 1.17
CA VAL A 3 0.72 8.73 -0.09
C VAL A 3 0.10 7.36 -0.35
N LEU A 4 -0.52 7.20 -1.51
CA LEU A 4 -0.96 5.91 -2.02
C LEU A 4 0.13 5.31 -2.90
N MET A 5 0.56 4.08 -2.62
CA MET A 5 1.60 3.40 -3.40
C MET A 5 1.13 2.02 -3.87
N THR A 6 1.23 1.78 -5.18
CA THR A 6 1.11 0.46 -5.79
C THR A 6 2.49 -0.16 -5.95
N GLY A 7 2.59 -1.49 -5.93
CA GLY A 7 3.90 -2.16 -6.06
C GLY A 7 4.83 -1.95 -4.86
N ALA A 8 4.27 -1.57 -3.71
CA ALA A 8 5.01 -1.26 -2.49
C ALA A 8 5.81 -2.44 -1.91
N THR A 9 5.48 -3.68 -2.28
CA THR A 9 6.23 -4.89 -1.89
C THR A 9 7.34 -5.27 -2.88
N GLY A 10 7.55 -4.47 -3.93
CA GLY A 10 8.58 -4.69 -4.94
C GLY A 10 9.92 -4.05 -4.55
N PHE A 11 10.96 -4.29 -5.35
CA PHE A 11 12.33 -3.81 -5.08
C PHE A 11 12.40 -2.31 -4.78
N VAL A 12 11.82 -1.47 -5.64
CA VAL A 12 11.77 -0.01 -5.44
C VAL A 12 10.74 0.38 -4.38
N GLY A 13 9.62 -0.34 -4.34
CA GLY A 13 8.50 -0.04 -3.45
C GLY A 13 8.90 -0.11 -1.97
N THR A 14 9.63 -1.16 -1.57
CA THR A 14 10.02 -1.36 -0.18
C THR A 14 10.91 -0.23 0.33
N GLU A 15 11.90 0.20 -0.45
CA GLU A 15 12.76 1.33 -0.09
C GLU A 15 11.98 2.66 -0.12
N GLY A 16 11.08 2.83 -1.09
CA GLY A 16 10.20 3.99 -1.17
C GLY A 16 9.34 4.14 0.08
N VAL A 17 8.72 3.05 0.56
CA VAL A 17 7.94 3.02 1.80
C VAL A 17 8.79 3.48 2.99
N SER A 18 9.98 2.89 3.16
CA SER A 18 10.90 3.23 4.26
C SER A 18 11.22 4.73 4.29
N ARG A 19 11.58 5.31 3.13
CA ARG A 19 11.89 6.75 3.01
C ARG A 19 10.70 7.65 3.30
N LEU A 20 9.52 7.31 2.77
CA LEU A 20 8.31 8.10 2.99
C LEU A 20 7.92 8.11 4.47
N LEU A 21 7.99 6.97 5.15
CA LEU A 21 7.73 6.87 6.59
C LEU A 21 8.76 7.68 7.40
N HIS A 22 10.04 7.57 7.07
CA HIS A 22 11.11 8.35 7.72
C HIS A 22 10.85 9.87 7.59
N GLN A 23 10.33 10.32 6.46
CA GLN A 23 9.96 11.72 6.22
C GLN A 23 8.64 12.15 6.89
N GLY A 24 8.04 11.30 7.72
CA GLY A 24 6.79 11.59 8.43
C GLY A 24 5.55 11.57 7.54
N HIS A 25 5.59 10.86 6.41
CA HIS A 25 4.42 10.66 5.57
C HIS A 25 3.64 9.41 6.00
N SER A 26 2.31 9.46 5.86
CA SER A 26 1.47 8.27 6.03
C SER A 26 1.37 7.55 4.70
N VAL A 27 1.71 6.27 4.69
CA VAL A 27 1.70 5.44 3.47
C VAL A 27 0.55 4.47 3.50
N ARG A 28 -0.24 4.45 2.42
CA ARG A 28 -1.26 3.45 2.14
C ARG A 28 -0.87 2.67 0.90
N ILE A 29 -1.11 1.36 0.90
CA ILE A 29 -0.76 0.52 -0.25
C ILE A 29 -1.96 -0.27 -0.76
N LEU A 30 -1.97 -0.51 -2.07
CA LEU A 30 -2.87 -1.45 -2.73
C LEU A 30 -2.09 -2.68 -3.15
N THR A 31 -2.54 -3.86 -2.74
CA THR A 31 -1.87 -5.12 -3.07
C THR A 31 -2.86 -6.26 -3.28
N ARG A 32 -2.52 -7.17 -4.18
CA ARG A 32 -3.24 -8.43 -4.38
C ARG A 32 -2.98 -9.45 -3.26
N ARG A 33 -1.93 -9.24 -2.47
CA ARG A 33 -1.48 -10.16 -1.40
C ARG A 33 -1.28 -9.37 -0.09
N PRO A 34 -2.36 -9.02 0.62
CA PRO A 34 -2.28 -8.16 1.80
C PRO A 34 -1.48 -8.80 2.94
N GLU A 35 -1.63 -10.10 3.21
CA GLU A 35 -0.89 -10.76 4.28
C GLU A 35 0.63 -10.78 4.03
N LEU A 36 1.04 -11.02 2.79
CA LEU A 36 2.46 -10.93 2.41
C LEU A 36 2.99 -9.51 2.67
N ALA A 37 2.21 -8.48 2.33
CA ALA A 37 2.63 -7.10 2.52
C ALA A 37 2.72 -6.72 4.00
N ARG A 38 1.78 -7.16 4.84
CA ARG A 38 1.84 -6.96 6.30
C ARG A 38 3.04 -7.64 6.94
N ASN A 39 3.49 -8.77 6.40
CA ASN A 39 4.69 -9.46 6.87
C ASN A 39 6.00 -8.81 6.42
N GLN A 40 5.99 -8.05 5.31
CA GLN A 40 7.20 -7.49 4.70
C GLN A 40 7.41 -6.00 4.97
N LEU A 41 6.34 -5.26 5.23
CA LEU A 41 6.37 -3.80 5.39
C LEU A 41 6.22 -3.41 6.87
N PRO A 42 6.68 -2.21 7.25
CA PRO A 42 6.46 -1.68 8.59
C PRO A 42 4.98 -1.63 8.96
N ALA A 43 4.65 -1.84 10.24
CA ALA A 43 3.29 -1.92 10.74
C ALA A 43 2.49 -0.61 10.57
N GLU A 44 3.20 0.51 10.40
CA GLU A 44 2.64 1.84 10.15
C GLU A 44 2.03 1.98 8.74
N VAL A 45 2.32 1.06 7.83
CA VAL A 45 1.76 1.06 6.48
C VAL A 45 0.32 0.55 6.50
N ASP A 46 -0.59 1.35 5.97
CA ASP A 46 -1.99 0.99 5.85
C ASP A 46 -2.19 0.10 4.61
N VAL A 47 -2.44 -1.21 4.80
CA VAL A 47 -2.49 -2.21 3.73
C VAL A 47 -3.92 -2.53 3.31
N HIS A 48 -4.24 -2.26 2.04
CA HIS A 48 -5.54 -2.56 1.45
C HIS A 48 -5.42 -3.65 0.38
N SER A 49 -6.32 -4.64 0.45
CA SER A 49 -6.50 -5.60 -0.62
C SER A 49 -7.06 -4.91 -1.86
N TRP A 50 -6.49 -5.18 -3.02
CA TRP A 50 -6.97 -4.61 -4.27
C TRP A 50 -6.81 -5.57 -5.44
N ASN A 51 -7.85 -5.66 -6.25
CA ASN A 51 -7.88 -6.37 -7.51
C ASN A 51 -8.35 -5.41 -8.63
N PRO A 52 -7.51 -5.04 -9.61
CA PRO A 52 -7.92 -4.14 -10.69
C PRO A 52 -9.05 -4.68 -11.57
N ALA A 53 -9.24 -6.00 -11.63
CA ALA A 53 -10.31 -6.61 -12.40
C ALA A 53 -11.68 -6.51 -11.71
N GLU A 54 -11.71 -6.21 -10.41
CA GLU A 54 -12.95 -5.90 -9.71
C GLU A 54 -13.28 -4.43 -9.96
N VAL A 55 -14.26 -4.18 -10.83
CA VAL A 55 -14.88 -2.86 -10.96
C VAL A 55 -15.64 -2.60 -9.65
N PRO A 56 -15.34 -1.53 -8.89
CA PRO A 56 -16.16 -1.15 -7.75
C PRO A 56 -17.59 -0.97 -8.25
N SER A 57 -18.57 -1.62 -7.60
CA SER A 57 -19.97 -1.30 -7.87
C SER A 57 -20.15 0.20 -7.64
N ALA A 58 -20.69 0.89 -8.65
CA ALA A 58 -20.85 2.35 -8.63
C ALA A 58 -21.78 2.85 -7.51
N ASP A 59 -22.38 1.94 -6.74
CA ASP A 59 -23.39 2.19 -5.71
C ASP A 59 -22.80 2.51 -4.32
N ARG A 60 -21.50 2.84 -4.22
CA ARG A 60 -20.85 3.14 -2.94
C ARG A 60 -20.02 4.42 -2.99
N PHE A 61 -20.70 5.55 -3.17
CA PHE A 61 -20.26 6.87 -2.71
C PHE A 61 -21.45 7.65 -2.17
#